data_AF-A0A6J3LTI5-F1
#
_entry.id   AF-A0A6J3LTI5-F1
#
_cell.length_a   1.000
_cell.length_b   1.000
_cell.length_c   1.000
_cell.angle_alpha   90.00
_cell.angle_beta   90.00
_cell.angle_gamma   90.00
#
_symmetry.space_group_name_H-M   'P 1'
#
loop_
_entity.id
_entity.type
_entity.pdbx_description
1 polymer ?
#
loop_
_entity_poly.entity_id
_entity_poly.type
_entity_poly.pdbx_seq_one_letter_code
_entity_poly.pdbx_strand_id
1 'polypeptide(L)'
;MQFNMKLVAFLSIATGTFAADVYSIFFTENDKKVGSTNYDVSNDSCFLNAGSTKVSFSQATANSFAEGPYCLTGYSDDGCGSSTGSQTFEHVPVANRAENGVKIILDGGVASGSHKKWTLGNC
;
A
#
# COMPACT_ATOMS: atom_id res chain seq x y z
N MET A 1 12.54 38.32 -34.80
CA MET A 1 13.37 37.53 -33.84
C MET A 1 12.50 36.39 -33.36
N GLN A 2 12.84 35.15 -33.70
CA GLN A 2 12.05 33.96 -33.38
C GLN A 2 12.29 33.53 -31.92
N PHE A 3 11.21 33.25 -31.19
CA PHE A 3 11.22 32.70 -29.84
C PHE A 3 11.54 31.20 -29.89
N ASN A 4 12.69 30.80 -29.32
CA ASN A 4 13.02 29.39 -29.12
C ASN A 4 12.36 28.88 -27.83
N MET A 5 11.15 28.34 -27.94
CA MET A 5 10.47 27.61 -26.87
C MET A 5 11.14 26.24 -26.70
N LYS A 6 11.87 26.04 -25.59
CA LYS A 6 12.32 24.70 -25.18
C LYS A 6 11.22 24.05 -24.36
N LEU A 7 10.44 23.18 -25.02
CA LEU A 7 9.49 22.29 -24.35
C LEU A 7 10.28 21.12 -23.74
N VAL A 8 10.45 21.10 -22.42
CA VAL A 8 10.95 19.91 -21.70
C VAL A 8 9.73 19.04 -21.39
N ALA A 9 9.51 18.01 -22.19
CA ALA A 9 8.51 17.00 -21.91
C ALA A 9 9.11 15.98 -20.92
N PHE A 10 8.62 15.98 -19.68
CA PHE A 10 8.85 14.89 -18.74
C PHE A 10 7.93 13.73 -19.14
N LEU A 11 8.49 12.69 -19.76
CA LEU A 11 7.83 11.39 -19.84
C LEU A 11 7.92 10.74 -18.45
N SER A 12 6.87 10.88 -17.65
CA SER A 12 6.62 9.96 -16.54
C SER A 12 6.24 8.61 -17.17
N ILE A 13 7.20 7.71 -17.25
CA ILE A 13 6.95 6.31 -17.58
C ILE A 13 6.22 5.73 -16.38
N ALA A 14 4.88 5.78 -16.39
CA ALA A 14 4.06 5.00 -15.48
C ALA A 14 4.23 3.52 -15.90
N THR A 15 5.26 2.86 -15.38
CA THR A 15 5.36 1.40 -15.43
C THR A 15 4.25 0.85 -14.55
N GLY A 16 3.07 0.65 -15.13
CA GLY A 16 1.99 -0.11 -14.52
C GLY A 16 2.40 -1.58 -14.44
N THR A 17 3.22 -1.92 -13.45
CA THR A 17 3.38 -3.31 -13.03
C THR A 17 2.06 -3.73 -12.43
N PHE A 18 1.32 -4.57 -13.15
CA PHE A 18 0.12 -5.24 -12.67
C PHE A 18 0.41 -5.77 -11.25
N ALA A 19 -0.21 -5.17 -10.23
CA ALA A 19 -0.15 -5.72 -8.89
C ALA A 19 -0.78 -7.10 -8.95
N ALA A 20 0.06 -8.14 -8.93
CA ALA A 20 -0.37 -9.51 -9.05
C ALA A 20 -1.13 -9.91 -7.78
N ASP A 21 -2.46 -9.78 -7.76
CA ASP A 21 -3.36 -10.19 -6.65
C ASP A 21 -2.71 -10.02 -5.27
N VAL A 22 -2.15 -8.83 -5.00
CA VAL A 22 -1.47 -8.53 -3.73
C VAL A 22 -2.48 -7.91 -2.80
N TYR A 23 -2.65 -8.53 -1.64
CA TYR A 23 -3.55 -8.07 -0.60
C TYR A 23 -2.79 -7.71 0.67
N SER A 24 -3.18 -6.60 1.26
CA SER A 24 -2.76 -6.17 2.57
C SER A 24 -3.75 -6.64 3.65
N ILE A 25 -3.22 -6.92 4.83
CA ILE A 25 -3.98 -7.33 6.01
C ILE A 25 -3.49 -6.46 7.16
N PHE A 26 -4.40 -5.75 7.80
CA PHE A 26 -4.07 -4.81 8.87
C PHE A 26 -4.24 -5.43 10.24
N PHE A 27 -3.37 -5.03 11.17
CA PHE A 27 -3.40 -5.51 12.55
C PHE A 27 -3.27 -4.35 13.53
N THR A 28 -3.84 -4.54 14.72
CA THR A 28 -3.59 -3.69 15.88
C THR A 28 -2.20 -3.99 16.44
N GLU A 29 -1.78 -3.20 17.43
CA GLU A 29 -0.51 -3.38 18.13
C GLU A 29 -0.38 -4.76 18.78
N ASN A 30 -1.50 -5.36 19.19
CA ASN A 30 -1.58 -6.70 19.79
C ASN A 30 -1.79 -7.82 18.75
N ASP A 31 -1.40 -7.60 17.49
CA ASP A 31 -1.47 -8.52 16.36
C ASP A 31 -2.87 -9.05 16.00
N LYS A 32 -3.93 -8.41 16.50
CA LYS A 32 -5.33 -8.72 16.15
C LYS A 32 -5.68 -8.12 14.80
N LYS A 33 -6.28 -8.91 13.91
CA LYS A 33 -6.70 -8.44 12.58
C LYS A 33 -7.74 -7.32 12.72
N VAL A 34 -7.53 -6.23 11.99
CA VAL A 34 -8.48 -5.11 11.88
C VAL A 34 -9.37 -5.37 10.68
N GLY A 35 -10.67 -5.50 10.91
CA GLY A 35 -11.65 -5.87 9.89
C GLY A 35 -11.65 -7.36 9.54
N SER A 36 -12.60 -7.77 8.69
CA SER A 36 -12.74 -9.16 8.22
C SER A 36 -12.11 -9.40 6.86
N THR A 37 -11.94 -8.36 6.04
CA THR A 37 -11.46 -8.45 4.66
C THR A 37 -9.95 -8.25 4.55
N ASN A 38 -9.38 -8.75 3.45
CA ASN A 38 -8.04 -8.35 3.01
C ASN A 38 -8.24 -7.24 1.96
N TYR A 39 -7.32 -6.30 1.88
CA TYR A 39 -7.45 -5.12 1.02
C TYR A 39 -6.48 -5.23 -0.15
N ASP A 40 -7.03 -5.26 -1.35
CA ASP A 40 -6.25 -5.23 -2.58
C ASP A 40 -5.43 -3.93 -2.63
N VAL A 41 -4.11 -4.05 -2.82
CA VAL A 41 -3.20 -2.89 -2.87
C VAL A 41 -3.33 -2.10 -4.18
N SER A 42 -4.07 -2.62 -5.16
CA SER A 42 -4.47 -1.89 -6.36
C SER A 42 -5.80 -1.18 -6.22
N ASN A 43 -6.57 -1.45 -5.15
CA ASN A 43 -7.85 -0.79 -4.92
C ASN A 43 -7.62 0.63 -4.39
N ASP A 44 -7.95 1.60 -5.22
CA ASP A 44 -7.80 3.01 -4.93
C ASP A 44 -9.02 3.63 -4.21
N SER A 45 -9.98 2.80 -3.79
CA SER A 45 -11.08 3.25 -2.96
C SER A 45 -10.63 3.57 -1.54
N CYS A 46 -11.24 4.60 -0.95
CA CYS A 46 -11.07 4.91 0.46
C CYS A 46 -11.75 3.85 1.34
N PHE A 47 -11.07 3.39 2.39
CA PHE A 47 -11.63 2.43 3.33
C PHE A 47 -11.34 2.78 4.78
N LEU A 48 -12.28 2.45 5.67
CA LEU A 48 -12.10 2.59 7.11
C LEU A 48 -11.20 1.47 7.64
N ASN A 49 -10.16 1.85 8.38
CA ASN A 49 -9.25 0.92 9.03
C ASN A 49 -8.64 1.57 10.30
N ALA A 50 -9.51 2.04 11.20
CA ALA A 50 -9.08 2.71 12.41
C ALA A 50 -8.36 1.76 13.38
N GLY A 51 -7.32 2.25 14.05
CA GLY A 51 -6.59 1.51 15.10
C GLY A 51 -5.59 0.46 14.60
N SER A 52 -5.37 0.35 13.29
CA SER A 52 -4.27 -0.45 12.74
C SER A 52 -2.93 0.25 12.95
N THR A 53 -1.93 -0.49 13.42
CA THR A 53 -0.56 -0.02 13.55
C THR A 53 0.44 -0.89 12.81
N LYS A 54 -0.01 -2.05 12.32
CA LYS A 54 0.80 -3.01 11.59
C LYS A 54 0.11 -3.51 10.33
N VAL A 55 0.90 -3.96 9.36
CA VAL A 55 0.41 -4.51 8.08
C VAL A 55 1.15 -5.80 7.73
N SER A 56 0.47 -6.69 7.03
CA SER A 56 1.04 -7.87 6.39
C SER A 56 0.59 -7.91 4.94
N PHE A 57 1.39 -8.55 4.08
CA PHE A 57 1.08 -8.74 2.67
C PHE A 57 0.89 -10.22 2.36
N SER A 58 0.01 -10.50 1.41
CA SER A 58 -0.24 -11.82 0.85
C SER A 58 -0.44 -11.69 -0.64
N GLN A 59 -0.11 -12.72 -1.41
CA GLN A 59 -0.36 -12.71 -2.86
C GLN A 59 -0.70 -14.09 -3.39
N ALA A 60 -1.47 -14.17 -4.47
CA ALA A 60 -1.85 -15.45 -5.06
C ALA A 60 -0.66 -16.18 -5.74
N THR A 61 0.34 -15.42 -6.20
CA THR A 61 1.48 -15.94 -6.95
C THR A 61 2.49 -16.69 -6.06
N ALA A 62 3.39 -17.46 -6.69
CA ALA A 62 4.44 -18.21 -5.99
C ALA A 62 5.60 -17.33 -5.48
N ASN A 63 5.56 -16.02 -5.72
CA ASN A 63 6.61 -15.12 -5.30
C ASN A 63 6.66 -15.00 -3.77
N SER A 64 7.87 -14.90 -3.21
CA SER A 64 8.08 -14.74 -1.76
C SER A 64 7.97 -13.30 -1.28
N PHE A 65 7.98 -12.35 -2.22
CA PHE A 65 7.92 -10.91 -1.97
C PHE A 65 6.83 -10.28 -2.83
N ALA A 66 6.13 -9.29 -2.28
CA ALA A 66 5.32 -8.37 -3.05
C ALA A 66 6.23 -7.23 -3.50
N GLU A 67 6.49 -7.18 -4.81
CA GLU A 67 7.56 -6.34 -5.36
C GLU A 67 7.26 -4.83 -5.21
N GLY A 68 6.00 -4.41 -5.28
CA GLY A 68 5.67 -2.99 -5.21
C GLY A 68 6.18 -2.19 -6.41
N PRO A 69 6.33 -0.86 -6.28
CA PRO A 69 5.99 -0.07 -5.09
C PRO A 69 4.48 0.10 -4.88
N TYR A 70 4.05 0.09 -3.62
CA TYR A 70 2.67 0.38 -3.20
C TYR A 70 2.68 1.52 -2.19
N CYS A 71 1.86 2.55 -2.40
CA CYS A 71 1.72 3.67 -1.48
C CYS A 71 0.42 3.55 -0.69
N LEU A 72 0.55 3.44 0.63
CA LEU A 72 -0.56 3.57 1.58
C LEU A 72 -0.64 5.01 2.04
N THR A 73 -1.75 5.68 1.78
CA THR A 73 -2.04 6.99 2.37
C THR A 73 -3.10 6.86 3.44
N GLY A 74 -2.91 7.53 4.57
CA GLY A 74 -3.88 7.60 5.64
C GLY A 74 -4.53 8.99 5.74
N TYR A 75 -5.77 9.01 6.21
CA TYR A 75 -6.65 10.18 6.21
C TYR A 75 -7.42 10.28 7.53
N SER A 76 -7.71 11.50 7.98
CA SER A 76 -8.50 11.76 9.20
C SER A 76 -10.00 11.59 8.98
N ASP A 77 -10.48 11.93 7.78
CA ASP A 77 -11.90 12.12 7.48
C ASP A 77 -12.47 10.97 6.64
N ASP A 78 -13.79 10.77 6.76
CA ASP A 78 -14.55 9.87 5.90
C ASP A 78 -14.60 10.40 4.46
N GLY A 79 -14.14 9.60 3.50
CA GLY A 79 -14.09 9.98 2.08
C GLY A 79 -12.71 10.39 1.54
N CYS A 80 -11.64 10.18 2.33
CA CYS A 80 -10.22 10.40 1.95
C CYS A 80 -9.88 11.85 1.53
N GLY A 81 -10.40 12.81 2.30
CA GLY A 81 -10.07 14.25 2.21
C GLY A 81 -8.60 14.56 2.50
N SER A 82 -8.29 15.18 3.64
CA SER A 82 -6.90 15.57 3.96
C SER A 82 -6.05 14.38 4.41
N SER A 83 -4.89 14.18 3.78
CA SER A 83 -3.95 13.12 4.17
C SER A 83 -3.23 13.45 5.48
N THR A 84 -3.15 12.49 6.39
CA THR A 84 -2.38 12.59 7.64
C THR A 84 -0.98 12.00 7.53
N GLY A 85 -0.69 11.28 6.45
CA GLY A 85 0.62 10.75 6.13
C GLY A 85 0.54 9.67 5.06
N SER A 86 1.68 9.27 4.54
CA SER A 86 1.79 8.23 3.54
C SER A 86 3.03 7.36 3.77
N GLN A 87 3.00 6.14 3.24
CA GLN A 87 4.09 5.17 3.37
C GLN A 87 4.17 4.29 2.13
N THR A 88 5.38 4.19 1.58
CA THR A 88 5.70 3.31 0.46
C THR A 88 6.15 1.93 0.96
N PHE A 89 5.67 0.88 0.29
CA PHE A 89 6.07 -0.51 0.48
C PHE A 89 6.62 -1.05 -0.83
N GLU A 90 7.85 -1.53 -0.81
CA GLU A 90 8.54 -2.13 -1.96
C GLU A 90 9.29 -3.35 -1.46
N HIS A 91 9.32 -4.41 -2.27
CA HIS A 91 10.01 -5.65 -1.99
C HIS A 91 9.72 -6.22 -0.58
N VAL A 92 8.44 -6.27 -0.20
CA VAL A 92 8.00 -6.70 1.13
C VAL A 92 7.72 -8.21 1.18
N PRO A 93 8.20 -8.95 2.19
CA PRO A 93 7.91 -10.38 2.32
C PRO A 93 6.40 -10.67 2.45
N VAL A 94 5.89 -11.74 1.81
CA VAL A 94 4.48 -12.14 1.92
C VAL A 94 4.26 -13.31 2.90
N ALA A 95 3.22 -13.22 3.72
CA ALA A 95 2.96 -14.13 4.84
C ALA A 95 2.51 -15.54 4.45
N ASN A 96 1.89 -15.73 3.28
CA ASN A 96 1.41 -17.04 2.82
C ASN A 96 2.53 -17.99 2.35
N ARG A 97 3.80 -17.54 2.43
CA ARG A 97 4.98 -18.31 2.00
C ARG A 97 6.13 -18.33 3.00
N ALA A 98 6.02 -17.70 4.17
CA ALA A 98 7.00 -17.94 5.22
C ALA A 98 6.95 -19.44 5.59
N GLU A 99 8.11 -20.11 5.57
CA GLU A 99 8.28 -21.57 5.53
C GLU A 99 7.57 -22.40 6.62
N ASN A 100 6.83 -21.79 7.55
CA ASN A 100 6.10 -22.47 8.62
C ASN A 100 4.72 -21.84 8.93
N GLY A 101 4.10 -21.12 7.98
CA GLY A 101 2.86 -20.37 8.24
C GLY A 101 3.09 -19.15 9.14
N VAL A 102 4.34 -18.67 9.20
CA VAL A 102 4.73 -17.52 10.02
C VAL A 102 4.14 -16.26 9.39
N LYS A 103 3.23 -15.64 10.13
CA LYS A 103 2.62 -14.38 9.76
C LYS A 103 3.69 -13.28 9.83
N ILE A 104 4.11 -12.75 8.68
CA ILE A 104 5.04 -11.62 8.64
C ILE A 104 4.23 -10.36 8.86
N ILE A 105 4.35 -9.78 10.05
CA ILE A 105 3.71 -8.53 10.43
C ILE A 105 4.80 -7.46 10.49
N LEU A 106 4.65 -6.41 9.69
CA LEU A 106 5.56 -5.27 9.70
C LEU A 106 5.14 -4.32 10.82
N ASP A 107 6.00 -4.19 11.83
CA ASP A 107 5.83 -3.19 12.90
C ASP A 107 6.03 -1.78 12.33
N GLY A 108 5.10 -0.85 12.60
CA GLY A 108 5.18 0.54 12.13
C GLY A 108 4.95 0.73 10.62
N GLY A 109 4.38 -0.28 9.96
CA GLY A 109 4.11 -0.30 8.52
C GLY A 109 2.75 0.29 8.13
N VAL A 110 2.23 1.31 8.82
CA VAL A 110 0.89 1.83 8.53
C VAL A 110 0.85 3.35 8.59
N ALA A 111 0.37 3.99 7.52
CA ALA A 111 0.10 5.42 7.50
C ALA A 111 -0.94 5.81 8.58
N SER A 112 -0.67 6.90 9.29
CA SER A 112 -1.56 7.43 10.34
C SER A 112 -2.93 7.78 9.77
N GLY A 113 -4.00 7.67 10.58
CA GLY A 113 -5.36 8.01 10.15
C GLY A 113 -6.36 6.87 10.32
N SER A 114 -7.63 7.24 10.42
CA SER A 114 -8.76 6.31 10.59
C SER A 114 -9.15 5.67 9.25
N HIS A 115 -9.01 6.43 8.15
CA HIS A 115 -9.26 5.98 6.79
C HIS A 115 -7.95 5.83 6.03
N LYS A 116 -7.95 4.95 5.02
CA LYS A 116 -6.78 4.62 4.23
C LYS A 116 -7.16 4.41 2.77
N LYS A 117 -6.18 4.61 1.89
CA LYS A 117 -6.27 4.33 0.46
C LYS A 117 -4.95 3.77 -0.02
N TRP A 118 -5.02 2.73 -0.85
CA TRP A 118 -3.87 2.23 -1.57
C TRP A 118 -3.75 2.92 -2.93
N THR A 119 -2.53 3.10 -3.40
CA THR A 119 -2.22 3.53 -4.76
C THR A 119 -1.00 2.77 -5.25
N LEU A 120 -0.98 2.44 -6.54
CA LEU A 120 0.19 1.83 -7.17
C LEU A 120 1.25 2.91 -7.42
N GLY A 121 2.50 2.61 -7.12
CA GLY A 121 3.59 3.57 -7.20
C GLY A 121 4.11 3.99 -5.83
N ASN A 122 5.10 4.89 -5.88
CA ASN A 122 5.60 5.57 -4.69
C ASN A 122 4.61 6.63 -4.21
N CYS A 123 4.63 6.89 -2.91
CA CYS A 123 4.23 8.17 -2.37
C CYS A 123 5.28 9.25 -2.75
#